data_AF-A0A9R0S8E8-F1
#
_entry.id   AF-A0A9R0S8E8-F1
#
_cell.length_a   1.000
_cell.length_b   1.000
_cell.length_c   1.000
_cell.angle_alpha   90.00
_cell.angle_beta   90.00
_cell.angle_gamma   90.00
#
_symmetry.space_group_name_H-M   'P 1'
#
loop_
_entity.id
_entity.type
_entity.pdbx_description
1 polymer ?
#
loop_
_entity_poly.entity_id
_entity_poly.type
_entity_poly.pdbx_seq_one_letter_code
_entity_poly.pdbx_strand_id
1 'polypeptide(L)'
;MRRILDPMFSYFDMKKQWAPRHGLALLVMSDMSYLEKSSGNEQLILTAVIRHLDHKNILHCPQTKSDIIQTATSLARQLRSRGVAPELAVTGDLCRHLRKTLEAMESASVQELSLNESLQNFLEGCLVEVVRGVKDVRPLYDMMAITLENLPSIPAVARATIGSSLILCHIISLTSVSSDAPMVFPEALLQQILRSMVHPDADTRVGAHHIFSAVIVRGPSHQRGDSEYLFATKKCQSRSPSVFASATALLEKLRREKECLGSDKPGHMMHDDGKERNTHEEDNKHVWARKSPAYFSKLVFSFIDRWATLASSAEETKIVLLTEDQTNQLLSAFWIQANQTDNTPFNYEAIGHSYSLTVLSSRLKNSSNSNNIQFFQLPLSLRSIALTPSAGLPPSCQRSIFSLATSMLAFAGKVCHIVELAELLRCFTSSND
;
A
#
# COMPACT_ATOMS: atom_id res chain seq x y z
N MET A 1 9.41 19.43 31.10
CA MET A 1 8.25 18.80 30.43
C MET A 1 7.79 17.47 31.04
N ARG A 2 8.58 16.37 31.04
CA ARG A 2 8.11 15.06 31.58
C ARG A 2 7.50 15.12 32.99
N ARG A 3 8.16 15.81 33.94
CA ARG A 3 7.66 16.01 35.32
C ARG A 3 6.26 16.66 35.42
N ILE A 4 5.81 17.35 34.36
CA ILE A 4 4.49 17.96 34.28
C ILE A 4 3.52 17.03 33.54
N LEU A 5 3.97 16.46 32.41
CA LEU A 5 3.12 15.63 31.56
C LEU A 5 2.77 14.28 32.20
N ASP A 6 3.70 13.62 32.89
CA ASP A 6 3.46 12.27 33.43
C ASP A 6 2.34 12.24 34.49
N PRO A 7 2.31 13.15 35.50
CA PRO A 7 1.18 13.23 36.44
C PRO A 7 -0.14 13.60 35.75
N MET A 8 -0.07 14.45 34.72
CA MET A 8 -1.24 14.93 33.99
C MET A 8 -1.88 13.82 33.15
N PHE A 9 -1.06 13.06 32.44
CA PHE A 9 -1.49 11.88 31.70
C PHE A 9 -2.04 10.81 32.64
N SER A 10 -1.40 10.58 33.79
CA SER A 10 -1.93 9.68 34.81
C SER A 10 -3.31 10.11 35.32
N TYR A 11 -3.53 11.42 35.49
CA TYR A 11 -4.84 11.96 35.83
C TYR A 11 -5.87 11.74 34.71
N PHE A 12 -5.47 11.98 33.45
CA PHE A 12 -6.35 11.76 32.29
C PHE A 12 -6.74 10.29 32.13
N ASP A 13 -5.80 9.37 32.34
CA ASP A 13 -6.03 7.93 32.33
C ASP A 13 -7.05 7.55 33.42
N MET A 14 -6.79 7.95 34.67
CA MET A 14 -7.62 7.58 35.83
C MET A 14 -9.04 8.15 35.76
N LYS A 15 -9.18 9.39 35.26
CA LYS A 15 -10.47 10.09 35.20
C LYS A 15 -11.13 10.04 33.82
N LYS A 16 -10.61 9.24 32.88
CA LYS A 16 -11.11 9.10 31.50
C LYS A 16 -11.29 10.44 30.77
N GLN A 17 -10.31 11.34 30.90
CA GLN A 17 -10.37 12.72 30.39
C GLN A 17 -9.78 12.87 28.97
N TRP A 18 -9.52 11.77 28.28
CA TRP A 18 -8.99 11.77 26.92
C TRP A 18 -10.04 12.00 25.83
N ALA A 19 -11.33 11.83 26.13
CA ALA A 19 -12.40 11.97 25.15
C ALA A 19 -12.41 13.39 24.54
N PRO A 20 -12.23 13.58 23.22
CA PRO A 20 -11.99 14.91 22.64
C PRO A 20 -13.11 15.95 22.88
N ARG A 21 -14.36 15.50 23.03
CA ARG A 21 -15.54 16.38 23.21
C ARG A 21 -15.88 16.68 24.68
N HIS A 22 -15.47 15.82 25.60
CA HIS A 22 -15.95 15.84 26.99
C HIS A 22 -14.82 15.79 28.02
N GLY A 23 -13.61 15.51 27.55
CA GLY A 23 -12.41 15.41 28.36
C GLY A 23 -11.59 16.70 28.37
N LEU A 24 -10.81 16.86 29.42
CA LEU A 24 -9.95 18.02 29.62
C LEU A 24 -8.61 17.94 28.87
N ALA A 25 -8.24 16.76 28.36
CA ALA A 25 -6.91 16.53 27.81
C ALA A 25 -6.56 17.48 26.66
N LEU A 26 -7.46 17.62 25.67
CA LEU A 26 -7.23 18.51 24.53
C LEU A 26 -7.07 19.97 24.98
N LEU A 27 -8.00 20.47 25.80
CA LEU A 27 -8.00 21.85 26.31
C LEU A 27 -6.68 22.18 27.02
N VAL A 28 -6.28 21.35 27.98
CA VAL A 28 -5.07 21.59 28.78
C VAL A 28 -3.82 21.54 27.90
N MET A 29 -3.72 20.58 26.98
CA MET A 29 -2.56 20.48 26.09
C MET A 29 -2.51 21.60 25.05
N SER A 30 -3.66 22.05 24.55
CA SER A 30 -3.77 23.22 23.67
C SER A 30 -3.26 24.47 24.39
N ASP A 31 -3.70 24.72 25.63
CA ASP A 31 -3.26 25.87 26.43
C ASP A 31 -1.76 25.83 26.73
N MET A 32 -1.25 24.65 27.13
CA MET A 32 0.18 24.45 27.35
C MET A 32 1.00 24.70 26.09
N SER A 33 0.48 24.30 24.92
CA SER A 33 1.14 24.58 23.65
C SER A 33 1.10 26.07 23.26
N TYR A 34 0.19 26.86 23.82
CA TYR A 34 0.03 28.27 23.48
C TYR A 34 0.94 29.20 24.30
N LEU A 35 1.21 28.82 25.55
CA LEU A 35 1.93 29.65 26.52
C LEU A 35 3.41 29.86 26.20
N GLU A 36 4.03 29.01 25.36
CA GLU A 36 5.46 29.08 25.06
C GLU A 36 5.76 29.11 23.56
N LYS A 37 5.46 30.24 22.90
CA LYS A 37 5.78 30.47 21.48
C LYS A 37 7.28 30.45 21.10
N SER A 38 8.20 30.19 22.04
CA SER A 38 9.65 30.30 21.83
C SER A 38 10.51 29.15 22.40
N SER A 39 9.92 28.11 23.00
CA SER A 39 10.70 27.07 23.73
C SER A 39 10.93 25.76 22.96
N GLY A 40 10.20 25.51 21.86
CA GLY A 40 10.20 24.21 21.18
C GLY A 40 9.41 23.10 21.93
N ASN A 41 8.85 23.40 23.10
CA ASN A 41 8.11 22.43 23.92
C ASN A 41 6.78 21.98 23.30
N GLU A 42 6.25 22.74 22.34
CA GLU A 42 5.00 22.45 21.63
C GLU A 42 5.05 21.09 20.91
N GLN A 43 6.19 20.78 20.27
CA GLN A 43 6.43 19.50 19.60
C GLN A 43 6.60 18.36 20.62
N LEU A 44 7.28 18.62 21.74
CA LEU A 44 7.49 17.65 22.81
C LEU A 44 6.18 17.19 23.45
N ILE A 45 5.15 18.04 23.49
CA ILE A 45 3.81 17.66 23.98
C ILE A 45 3.20 16.61 23.05
N LEU A 46 3.15 16.86 21.74
CA LEU A 46 2.60 15.89 20.77
C LEU A 46 3.39 14.57 20.81
N THR A 47 4.72 14.65 20.84
CA THR A 47 5.59 13.48 20.96
C THR A 47 5.31 12.69 22.25
N ALA A 48 5.08 13.36 23.38
CA ALA A 48 4.73 12.69 24.63
C ALA A 48 3.36 12.01 24.56
N VAL A 49 2.36 12.65 23.95
CA VAL A 49 1.01 12.07 23.78
C VAL A 49 1.06 10.79 22.94
N ILE A 50 1.78 10.80 21.81
CA ILE A 50 1.90 9.61 20.96
C ILE A 50 2.65 8.48 21.69
N ARG A 51 3.69 8.79 22.46
CA ARG A 51 4.41 7.79 23.25
C ARG A 51 3.60 7.24 24.42
N HIS A 52 2.64 8.01 24.93
CA HIS A 52 1.73 7.55 25.98
C HIS A 52 0.84 6.37 25.54
N LEU A 53 0.64 6.16 24.23
CA LEU A 53 -0.06 4.98 23.70
C LEU A 53 0.64 3.65 24.06
N ASP A 54 1.95 3.68 24.33
CA ASP A 54 2.73 2.52 24.80
C ASP A 54 2.64 2.31 26.33
N HIS A 55 1.96 3.20 27.07
CA HIS A 55 1.88 3.13 28.52
C HIS A 55 1.02 1.94 29.00
N LYS A 56 1.47 1.26 30.07
CA LYS A 56 0.85 0.05 30.62
C LYS A 56 -0.65 0.18 30.92
N ASN A 57 -1.11 1.37 31.30
CA ASN A 57 -2.52 1.62 31.61
C ASN A 57 -3.41 1.69 30.35
N ILE A 58 -2.80 1.91 29.17
CA ILE A 58 -3.50 2.13 27.89
C ILE A 58 -3.41 0.91 26.99
N LEU A 59 -2.35 0.10 27.11
CA LEU A 59 -2.07 -1.03 26.22
C LEU A 59 -3.29 -1.92 25.95
N HIS A 60 -4.12 -2.16 26.97
CA HIS A 60 -5.28 -3.05 26.92
C HIS A 60 -6.64 -2.35 26.71
N CYS A 61 -6.66 -1.02 26.54
CA CYS A 61 -7.91 -0.27 26.36
C CYS A 61 -7.97 0.37 24.95
N PRO A 62 -8.56 -0.30 23.95
CA PRO A 62 -8.61 0.21 22.58
C PRO A 62 -9.39 1.52 22.47
N GLN A 63 -10.46 1.71 23.26
CA GLN A 63 -11.22 2.96 23.26
C GLN A 63 -10.37 4.15 23.74
N THR A 64 -9.61 3.97 24.83
CA THR A 64 -8.74 5.03 25.33
C THR A 64 -7.62 5.35 24.34
N LYS A 65 -7.08 4.34 23.62
CA LYS A 65 -6.15 4.59 22.51
C LYS A 65 -6.77 5.46 21.43
N SER A 66 -7.99 5.14 20.99
CA SER A 66 -8.72 5.94 20.00
C SER A 66 -8.93 7.38 20.47
N ASP A 67 -9.33 7.60 21.73
CA ASP A 67 -9.53 8.93 22.30
C ASP A 67 -8.22 9.74 22.35
N ILE A 68 -7.10 9.10 22.73
CA ILE A 68 -5.77 9.71 22.73
C ILE A 68 -5.35 10.09 21.31
N ILE A 69 -5.54 9.21 20.32
CA ILE A 69 -5.16 9.47 18.93
C ILE A 69 -6.00 10.61 18.34
N GLN A 70 -7.30 10.66 18.62
CA GLN A 70 -8.14 11.78 18.18
C GLN A 70 -7.72 13.11 18.82
N THR A 71 -7.34 13.07 20.10
CA THR A 71 -6.78 14.24 20.80
C THR A 71 -5.46 14.67 20.17
N ALA A 72 -4.55 13.73 19.90
CA ALA A 72 -3.28 13.99 19.21
C ALA A 72 -3.49 14.55 17.80
N THR A 73 -4.49 14.03 17.06
CA THR A 73 -4.88 14.52 15.73
C THR A 73 -5.32 15.98 15.79
N SER A 74 -6.14 16.33 16.79
CA SER A 74 -6.62 17.69 16.99
C SER A 74 -5.48 18.64 17.38
N LEU A 75 -4.58 18.19 18.26
CA LEU A 75 -3.38 18.94 18.65
C LEU A 75 -2.43 19.14 17.45
N ALA A 76 -2.16 18.10 16.67
CA ALA A 76 -1.32 18.17 15.47
C ALA A 76 -1.88 19.18 14.45
N ARG A 77 -3.21 19.19 14.27
CA ARG A 77 -3.90 20.17 13.40
C ARG A 77 -3.71 21.60 13.89
N GLN A 78 -3.83 21.84 15.20
CA GLN A 78 -3.60 23.16 15.80
C GLN A 78 -2.14 23.59 15.65
N LEU A 79 -1.17 22.75 16.00
CA LEU A 79 0.25 23.03 15.85
C LEU A 79 0.62 23.37 14.41
N ARG A 80 0.12 22.60 13.43
CA ARG A 80 0.35 22.90 12.01
C ARG A 80 -0.28 24.22 11.59
N SER A 81 -1.51 24.54 12.02
CA SER A 81 -2.15 25.83 11.70
C SER A 81 -1.36 27.04 12.22
N ARG A 82 -0.54 26.83 13.25
CA ARG A 82 0.38 27.81 13.83
C ARG A 82 1.77 27.83 13.17
N GLY A 83 2.00 26.99 12.16
CA GLY A 83 3.28 26.91 11.44
C GLY A 83 4.35 26.07 12.14
N VAL A 84 4.00 25.32 13.18
CA VAL A 84 4.93 24.43 13.90
C VAL A 84 5.19 23.20 13.04
N ALA A 85 6.45 23.00 12.65
CA ALA A 85 6.85 21.80 11.91
C ALA A 85 6.70 20.57 12.83
N PRO A 86 6.25 19.41 12.32
CA PRO A 86 6.19 18.19 13.10
C PRO A 86 7.59 17.60 13.33
N GLU A 87 7.82 16.98 14.49
CA GLU A 87 9.02 16.18 14.71
C GLU A 87 8.95 14.88 13.89
N LEU A 88 10.07 14.53 13.25
CA LEU A 88 10.21 13.27 12.52
C LEU A 88 9.89 12.06 13.44
N ALA A 89 10.31 12.13 14.71
CA ALA A 89 10.05 11.08 15.69
C ALA A 89 8.55 10.77 15.89
N VAL A 90 7.66 11.77 15.79
CA VAL A 90 6.20 11.57 15.90
C VAL A 90 5.69 10.69 14.76
N THR A 91 6.17 10.92 13.55
CA THR A 91 5.79 10.11 12.38
C THR A 91 6.26 8.67 12.55
N GLY A 92 7.50 8.47 13.01
CA GLY A 92 8.04 7.13 13.30
C GLY A 92 7.28 6.41 14.41
N ASP A 93 6.92 7.12 15.48
CA ASP A 93 6.12 6.58 16.59
C ASP A 93 4.71 6.17 16.11
N LEU A 94 4.06 7.00 15.29
CA LEU A 94 2.74 6.69 14.70
C LEU A 94 2.81 5.50 13.73
N CYS A 95 3.82 5.43 12.86
CA CYS A 95 4.04 4.27 11.98
C CYS A 95 4.29 2.99 12.80
N ARG A 96 5.04 3.06 13.90
CA ARG A 96 5.21 1.91 14.80
C ARG A 96 3.88 1.44 15.39
N HIS A 97 3.01 2.36 15.82
CA HIS A 97 1.68 2.03 16.34
C HIS A 97 0.75 1.46 15.25
N LEU A 98 0.82 2.00 14.04
CA LEU A 98 0.10 1.49 12.88
C LEU A 98 0.54 0.06 12.55
N ARG A 99 1.85 -0.20 12.50
CA ARG A 99 2.41 -1.55 12.36
C ARG A 99 1.86 -2.51 13.41
N LYS A 100 1.92 -2.15 14.70
CA LYS A 100 1.39 -3.00 15.79
C LYS A 100 -0.10 -3.32 15.60
N THR A 101 -0.88 -2.34 15.16
CA THR A 101 -2.32 -2.52 14.86
C THR A 101 -2.54 -3.45 13.69
N LEU A 102 -1.77 -3.32 12.60
CA LEU A 102 -1.83 -4.20 11.43
C LEU A 102 -1.40 -5.64 11.76
N GLU A 103 -0.36 -5.80 12.59
CA GLU A 103 0.12 -7.11 13.07
C GLU A 103 -0.95 -7.81 13.92
N ALA A 104 -1.55 -7.08 14.87
CA ALA A 104 -2.61 -7.61 15.74
C ALA A 104 -3.85 -8.05 14.93
N MET A 105 -4.11 -7.40 13.80
CA MET A 105 -5.23 -7.72 12.92
C MET A 105 -5.09 -9.09 12.22
N GLU A 106 -3.88 -9.67 12.15
CA GLU A 106 -3.67 -10.97 11.53
C GLU A 106 -4.14 -12.16 12.38
N SER A 107 -4.16 -11.99 13.70
CA SER A 107 -4.54 -13.02 14.67
C SER A 107 -5.80 -12.68 15.46
N ALA A 108 -6.44 -11.55 15.17
CA ALA A 108 -7.56 -11.01 15.94
C ALA A 108 -8.88 -11.79 15.73
N SER A 109 -9.68 -11.87 16.79
CA SER A 109 -11.08 -12.29 16.74
C SER A 109 -11.97 -11.24 16.05
N VAL A 110 -13.20 -11.58 15.65
CA VAL A 110 -14.12 -10.67 14.91
C VAL A 110 -14.35 -9.35 15.65
N GLN A 111 -14.52 -9.38 16.97
CA GLN A 111 -14.73 -8.17 17.77
C GLN A 111 -13.46 -7.31 17.82
N GLU A 112 -12.29 -7.92 18.02
CA GLU A 112 -10.99 -7.25 18.01
C GLU A 112 -10.67 -6.65 16.63
N LEU A 113 -11.08 -7.31 15.54
CA LEU A 113 -10.93 -6.80 14.18
C LEU A 113 -11.62 -5.45 14.00
N SER A 114 -12.88 -5.32 14.40
CA SER A 114 -13.63 -4.05 14.28
C SER A 114 -12.97 -2.91 15.06
N LEU A 115 -12.44 -3.20 16.24
CA LEU A 115 -11.74 -2.23 17.09
C LEU A 115 -10.38 -1.84 16.49
N ASN A 116 -9.64 -2.80 15.96
CA ASN A 116 -8.36 -2.58 15.29
C ASN A 116 -8.53 -1.82 13.97
N GLU A 117 -9.62 -2.05 13.23
CA GLU A 117 -9.97 -1.25 12.05
C GLU A 117 -10.25 0.19 12.46
N SER A 118 -11.09 0.42 13.46
CA SER A 118 -11.31 1.78 13.98
C SER A 118 -10.01 2.46 14.40
N LEU A 119 -9.14 1.73 15.11
CA LEU A 119 -7.83 2.22 15.56
C LEU A 119 -6.91 2.55 14.39
N GLN A 120 -6.84 1.69 13.37
CA GLN A 120 -6.10 1.93 12.13
C GLN A 120 -6.56 3.25 11.50
N ASN A 121 -7.87 3.48 11.41
CA ASN A 121 -8.44 4.67 10.78
C ASN A 121 -8.04 5.95 11.53
N PHE A 122 -8.06 5.93 12.85
CA PHE A 122 -7.60 7.06 13.67
C PHE A 122 -6.10 7.31 13.52
N LEU A 123 -5.28 6.25 13.49
CA LEU A 123 -3.82 6.36 13.30
C LEU A 123 -3.48 6.94 11.94
N GLU A 124 -4.13 6.46 10.87
CA GLU A 124 -3.99 7.03 9.53
C GLU A 124 -4.36 8.52 9.49
N GLY A 125 -5.47 8.90 10.12
CA GLY A 125 -5.88 10.31 10.17
C GLY A 125 -4.91 11.19 10.95
N CYS A 126 -4.36 10.69 12.05
CA CYS A 126 -3.31 11.39 12.78
C CYS A 126 -2.03 11.52 11.94
N LEU A 127 -1.62 10.46 11.24
CA LEU A 127 -0.47 10.48 10.33
C LEU A 127 -0.66 11.49 9.19
N VAL A 128 -1.83 11.52 8.55
CA VAL A 128 -2.15 12.51 7.51
C VAL A 128 -2.02 13.94 8.03
N GLU A 129 -2.54 14.22 9.23
CA GLU A 129 -2.43 15.56 9.82
C GLU A 129 -0.97 15.96 10.12
N VAL A 130 -0.17 15.02 10.64
CA VAL A 130 1.25 15.22 10.96
C VAL A 130 2.06 15.39 9.68
N VAL A 131 1.98 14.46 8.73
CA VAL A 131 2.78 14.45 7.50
C VAL A 131 2.45 15.66 6.61
N ARG A 132 1.20 16.15 6.61
CA ARG A 132 0.83 17.40 5.92
C ARG A 132 1.55 18.65 6.46
N GLY A 133 2.09 18.60 7.67
CA GLY A 133 2.95 19.65 8.22
C GLY A 133 4.43 19.53 7.82
N VAL A 134 4.85 18.42 7.21
CA VAL A 134 6.24 18.17 6.81
C VAL A 134 6.52 18.90 5.49
N LYS A 135 7.54 19.77 5.48
CA LYS A 135 7.97 20.52 4.29
C LYS A 135 8.90 19.73 3.37
N ASP A 136 9.81 18.96 3.95
CA ASP A 136 10.78 18.14 3.23
C ASP A 136 10.48 16.66 3.48
N VAL A 137 10.15 15.93 2.42
CA VAL A 137 9.77 14.52 2.49
C VAL A 137 10.98 13.58 2.48
N ARG A 138 12.18 14.06 2.18
CA ARG A 138 13.40 13.21 2.14
C ARG A 138 13.66 12.48 3.46
N PRO A 139 13.58 13.13 4.64
CA PRO A 139 13.73 12.45 5.92
C PRO A 139 12.67 11.37 6.20
N LEU A 140 11.49 11.46 5.58
CA LEU A 140 10.47 10.42 5.68
C LEU A 140 10.88 9.17 4.88
N TYR A 141 11.48 9.34 3.70
CA TYR A 141 12.03 8.23 2.94
C TYR A 141 13.26 7.61 3.61
N ASP A 142 14.11 8.43 4.24
CA ASP A 142 15.25 7.91 5.02
C ASP A 142 14.76 7.10 6.22
N MET A 143 13.73 7.57 6.94
CA MET A 143 13.08 6.79 8.00
C MET A 143 12.54 5.46 7.50
N MET A 144 11.89 5.47 6.32
CA MET A 144 11.40 4.24 5.71
C MET A 144 12.55 3.29 5.38
N ALA A 145 13.66 3.79 4.84
CA ALA A 145 14.84 2.98 4.55
C ALA A 145 15.38 2.30 5.83
N ILE A 146 15.54 3.06 6.92
CA ILE A 146 15.99 2.53 8.22
C ILE A 146 15.03 1.45 8.75
N THR A 147 13.71 1.66 8.57
CA THR A 147 12.69 0.71 9.01
C THR A 147 12.75 -0.59 8.22
N LEU A 148 12.96 -0.50 6.90
CA LEU A 148 13.04 -1.66 6.00
C LEU A 148 14.39 -2.39 6.07
N GLU A 149 15.46 -1.71 6.48
CA GLU A 149 16.78 -2.33 6.68
C GLU A 149 16.75 -3.45 7.70
N ASN A 150 15.95 -3.28 8.76
CA ASN A 150 15.80 -4.25 9.84
C ASN A 150 14.47 -5.00 9.75
N LEU A 151 14.06 -5.38 8.53
CA LEU A 151 12.79 -6.08 8.32
C LEU A 151 12.79 -7.42 9.09
N PRO A 152 11.80 -7.67 9.98
CA PRO A 152 11.77 -8.89 10.78
C PRO A 152 11.57 -10.15 9.94
N SER A 153 12.14 -11.28 10.36
CA SER A 153 11.93 -12.57 9.69
C SER A 153 10.54 -13.18 9.93
N ILE A 154 9.82 -12.70 10.96
CA ILE A 154 8.48 -13.18 11.30
C ILE A 154 7.48 -12.62 10.26
N PRO A 155 6.79 -13.47 9.48
CA PRO A 155 5.96 -13.03 8.36
C PRO A 155 4.90 -11.98 8.73
N ALA A 156 4.20 -12.16 9.85
CA ALA A 156 3.17 -11.22 10.31
C ALA A 156 3.75 -9.82 10.59
N VAL A 157 4.88 -9.76 11.28
CA VAL A 157 5.55 -8.50 11.61
C VAL A 157 6.14 -7.85 10.34
N ALA A 158 6.68 -8.65 9.43
CA ALA A 158 7.21 -8.19 8.15
C ALA A 158 6.10 -7.56 7.29
N ARG A 159 4.97 -8.26 7.10
CA ARG A 159 3.82 -7.77 6.35
C ARG A 159 3.23 -6.50 6.97
N ALA A 160 3.08 -6.45 8.29
CA ALA A 160 2.64 -5.26 8.99
C ALA A 160 3.61 -4.07 8.85
N THR A 161 4.93 -4.33 8.84
CA THR A 161 5.97 -3.31 8.64
C THR A 161 5.86 -2.71 7.25
N ILE A 162 5.78 -3.56 6.22
CA ILE A 162 5.55 -3.15 4.84
C ILE A 162 4.23 -2.40 4.69
N GLY A 163 3.16 -2.87 5.34
CA GLY A 163 1.84 -2.22 5.29
C GLY A 163 1.85 -0.81 5.88
N SER A 164 2.50 -0.63 7.04
CA SER A 164 2.67 0.70 7.63
C SER A 164 3.52 1.63 6.77
N SER A 165 4.60 1.12 6.17
CA SER A 165 5.45 1.90 5.25
C SER A 165 4.70 2.27 3.97
N LEU A 166 3.88 1.36 3.44
CA LEU A 166 3.06 1.58 2.25
C LEU A 166 2.02 2.67 2.48
N ILE A 167 1.32 2.64 3.62
CA ILE A 167 0.41 3.72 4.03
C ILE A 167 1.15 5.05 4.11
N LEU A 168 2.34 5.09 4.72
CA LEU A 168 3.15 6.31 4.79
C LEU A 168 3.51 6.83 3.37
N CYS A 169 3.89 5.95 2.42
CA CYS A 169 4.12 6.36 1.03
C CYS A 169 2.90 7.05 0.42
N HIS A 170 1.72 6.46 0.58
CA HIS A 170 0.50 7.03 0.03
C HIS A 170 0.14 8.36 0.70
N ILE A 171 0.35 8.50 2.01
CA ILE A 171 0.17 9.78 2.72
C ILE A 171 1.14 10.82 2.16
N ILE A 172 2.42 10.50 1.99
CA ILE A 172 3.41 11.40 1.39
C ILE A 172 2.93 11.83 -0.01
N SER A 173 2.49 10.91 -0.84
CA SER A 173 1.97 11.21 -2.19
C SER A 173 0.70 12.07 -2.17
N LEU A 174 -0.16 11.93 -1.16
CA LEU A 174 -1.39 12.73 -0.99
C LEU A 174 -1.11 14.14 -0.45
N THR A 175 -0.10 14.31 0.41
CA THR A 175 0.13 15.58 1.12
C THR A 175 1.27 16.42 0.52
N SER A 176 2.12 15.83 -0.32
CA SER A 176 3.20 16.55 -0.98
C SER A 176 2.61 17.49 -2.02
N VAL A 177 2.79 18.80 -1.82
CA VAL A 177 2.49 19.79 -2.86
C VAL A 177 3.40 19.49 -4.05
N SER A 178 2.80 19.37 -5.24
CA SER A 178 3.54 19.12 -6.47
C SER A 178 4.62 20.20 -6.64
N SER A 179 5.89 19.84 -6.41
CA SER A 179 7.03 20.64 -6.84
C SER A 179 7.28 20.34 -8.31
N ASP A 180 7.61 21.35 -9.11
CA ASP A 180 7.99 21.17 -10.51
C ASP A 180 9.44 20.69 -10.68
N ALA A 181 10.19 20.60 -9.59
CA ALA A 181 11.53 20.03 -9.63
C ALA A 181 11.44 18.50 -9.91
N PRO A 182 12.13 18.00 -10.95
CA PRO A 182 12.19 16.57 -11.19
C PRO A 182 12.86 15.89 -10.00
N MET A 183 12.15 14.97 -9.36
CA MET A 183 12.73 14.17 -8.29
C MET A 183 13.34 12.89 -8.87
N VAL A 184 14.54 12.55 -8.40
CA VAL A 184 15.16 11.24 -8.57
C VAL A 184 14.74 10.32 -7.44
N PHE A 185 14.52 9.04 -7.73
CA PHE A 185 14.13 8.06 -6.73
C PHE A 185 15.14 8.00 -5.55
N PRO A 186 14.69 7.98 -4.27
CA PRO A 186 15.60 7.95 -3.13
C PRO A 186 16.41 6.64 -3.07
N GLU A 187 17.73 6.74 -3.25
CA GLU A 187 18.64 5.59 -3.38
C GLU A 187 18.63 4.67 -2.16
N ALA A 188 18.74 5.24 -0.95
CA ALA A 188 18.75 4.45 0.29
C ALA A 188 17.46 3.63 0.43
N LEU A 189 16.32 4.21 0.08
CA LEU A 189 15.04 3.51 0.12
C LEU A 189 14.96 2.42 -0.96
N LEU A 190 15.44 2.70 -2.18
CA LEU A 190 15.47 1.71 -3.25
C LEU A 190 16.23 0.45 -2.83
N GLN A 191 17.41 0.60 -2.25
CA GLN A 191 18.23 -0.53 -1.81
C GLN A 191 17.50 -1.42 -0.81
N GLN A 192 16.77 -0.83 0.14
CA GLN A 192 16.01 -1.59 1.13
C GLN A 192 14.72 -2.20 0.55
N ILE A 193 14.08 -1.53 -0.41
CA ILE A 193 12.98 -2.11 -1.19
C ILE A 193 13.46 -3.35 -1.95
N LEU A 194 14.60 -3.27 -2.66
CA LEU A 194 15.16 -4.39 -3.42
C LEU A 194 15.47 -5.59 -2.52
N ARG A 195 16.01 -5.36 -1.32
CA ARG A 195 16.20 -6.40 -0.29
C ARG A 195 14.87 -6.98 0.18
N SER A 196 13.85 -6.14 0.36
CA SER A 196 12.51 -6.57 0.79
C SER A 196 11.79 -7.39 -0.31
N MET A 197 12.06 -7.13 -1.59
CA MET A 197 11.51 -7.89 -2.71
C MET A 197 12.04 -9.33 -2.81
N VAL A 198 13.09 -9.70 -2.07
CA VAL A 198 13.62 -11.08 -1.99
C VAL A 198 13.40 -11.72 -0.62
N HIS A 199 12.52 -11.14 0.21
CA HIS A 199 12.16 -11.67 1.52
C HIS A 199 11.57 -13.10 1.43
N PRO A 200 11.79 -13.98 2.42
CA PRO A 200 11.26 -15.36 2.41
C PRO A 200 9.74 -15.47 2.39
N ASP A 201 9.04 -14.45 2.90
CA ASP A 201 7.57 -14.37 2.85
C ASP A 201 7.11 -13.75 1.53
N ALA A 202 6.36 -14.54 0.73
CA ALA A 202 5.93 -14.16 -0.61
C ALA A 202 5.08 -12.89 -0.65
N ASP A 203 4.20 -12.71 0.32
CA ASP A 203 3.34 -11.54 0.42
C ASP A 203 4.14 -10.28 0.77
N THR A 204 5.12 -10.38 1.66
CA THR A 204 6.07 -9.29 1.97
C THR A 204 6.79 -8.81 0.71
N ARG A 205 7.18 -9.72 -0.19
CA ARG A 205 7.76 -9.34 -1.50
C ARG A 205 6.77 -8.53 -2.34
N VAL A 206 5.50 -8.94 -2.41
CA VAL A 206 4.44 -8.20 -3.12
C VAL A 206 4.27 -6.80 -2.53
N GLY A 207 4.21 -6.67 -1.21
CA GLY A 207 4.11 -5.38 -0.55
C GLY A 207 5.30 -4.45 -0.82
N ALA A 208 6.53 -4.99 -0.96
CA ALA A 208 7.70 -4.19 -1.35
C ALA A 208 7.56 -3.60 -2.78
N HIS A 209 6.98 -4.35 -3.73
CA HIS A 209 6.61 -3.82 -5.05
C HIS A 209 5.54 -2.73 -4.99
N HIS A 210 4.57 -2.83 -4.07
CA HIS A 210 3.61 -1.76 -3.84
C HIS A 210 4.30 -0.50 -3.31
N ILE A 211 5.26 -0.61 -2.39
CA ILE A 211 6.05 0.55 -1.92
C ILE A 211 6.80 1.19 -3.09
N PHE A 212 7.51 0.39 -3.89
CA PHE A 212 8.20 0.88 -5.10
C PHE A 212 7.23 1.66 -6.01
N SER A 213 6.08 1.05 -6.30
CA SER A 213 5.04 1.64 -7.15
C SER A 213 4.48 2.95 -6.58
N ALA A 214 4.27 3.03 -5.27
CA ALA A 214 3.75 4.22 -4.59
C ALA A 214 4.77 5.37 -4.51
N VAL A 215 6.08 5.06 -4.47
CA VAL A 215 7.13 6.08 -4.49
C VAL A 215 7.39 6.59 -5.90
N ILE A 216 7.39 5.70 -6.89
CA ILE A 216 7.68 6.08 -8.29
C ILE A 216 6.51 6.82 -8.95
N VAL A 217 5.28 6.49 -8.59
CA VAL A 217 4.06 7.15 -9.07
C VAL A 217 3.55 8.13 -8.00
N ARG A 218 3.78 9.43 -8.18
CA ARG A 218 3.31 10.47 -7.27
C ARG A 218 2.02 11.12 -7.73
N GLY A 219 1.19 11.49 -6.77
CA GLY A 219 -0.10 12.14 -6.96
C GLY A 219 -1.27 11.21 -6.63
N PRO A 220 -2.50 11.74 -6.62
CA PRO A 220 -3.68 10.94 -6.36
C PRO A 220 -3.90 9.93 -7.48
N SER A 221 -3.42 8.71 -7.26
CA SER A 221 -3.76 7.61 -8.15
C SER A 221 -5.21 7.25 -7.89
N HIS A 222 -6.11 7.58 -8.82
CA HIS A 222 -7.42 6.93 -8.89
C HIS A 222 -7.20 5.46 -9.27
N GLN A 223 -6.74 4.64 -8.32
CA GLN A 223 -6.80 3.19 -8.43
C GLN A 223 -8.24 2.77 -8.17
N ARG A 224 -9.13 3.10 -9.12
CA ARG A 224 -10.44 2.46 -9.19
C ARG A 224 -10.16 1.00 -9.53
N GLY A 225 -10.68 0.10 -8.69
CA GLY A 225 -10.43 -1.34 -8.71
C GLY A 225 -10.88 -2.09 -9.96
N ASP A 226 -10.30 -1.75 -11.10
CA ASP A 226 -10.25 -2.58 -12.28
C ASP A 226 -8.75 -2.83 -12.57
N SER A 227 -8.37 -4.09 -12.72
CA SER A 227 -7.02 -4.52 -13.17
C SER A 227 -6.74 -4.12 -14.64
N GLU A 228 -7.41 -3.10 -15.15
CA GLU A 228 -7.14 -2.44 -16.42
C GLU A 228 -6.58 -1.04 -16.12
N TYR A 229 -5.78 -0.51 -17.04
CA TYR A 229 -5.25 0.87 -17.02
C TYR A 229 -3.84 1.10 -16.43
N LEU A 230 -2.86 0.45 -17.07
CA LEU A 230 -1.75 1.18 -17.73
C LEU A 230 -1.80 1.03 -19.27
N PHE A 231 -2.98 0.70 -19.83
CA PHE A 231 -3.16 0.57 -21.29
C PHE A 231 -3.76 1.79 -22.00
N ALA A 232 -4.30 2.79 -21.30
CA ALA A 232 -4.93 3.95 -21.95
C ALA A 232 -4.22 5.28 -21.63
N THR A 233 -3.15 5.56 -22.37
CA THR A 233 -2.79 6.95 -22.61
C THR A 233 -3.80 7.56 -23.59
N LYS A 234 -4.67 8.43 -23.06
CA LYS A 234 -5.41 9.50 -23.74
C LYS A 234 -5.82 9.22 -25.21
N LYS A 235 -7.10 8.81 -25.38
CA LYS A 235 -7.99 9.19 -26.50
C LYS A 235 -7.37 9.18 -27.91
N CYS A 236 -7.34 8.02 -28.55
CA CYS A 236 -7.39 7.93 -30.01
C CYS A 236 -8.70 7.26 -30.43
N GLN A 237 -9.49 7.96 -31.23
CA GLN A 237 -10.76 7.52 -31.78
C GLN A 237 -10.56 6.25 -32.65
N SER A 238 -11.27 5.17 -32.33
CA SER A 238 -11.98 4.32 -33.28
C SER A 238 -12.61 3.15 -32.53
N ARG A 239 -13.91 2.93 -32.80
CA ARG A 239 -14.68 1.81 -32.26
C ARG A 239 -14.12 0.50 -32.81
N SER A 240 -13.70 -0.41 -31.95
CA SER A 240 -13.84 -1.85 -32.18
C SER A 240 -13.88 -2.57 -30.82
N PRO A 241 -14.95 -3.31 -30.49
CA PRO A 241 -15.07 -4.00 -29.20
C PRO A 241 -14.14 -5.24 -29.16
N SER A 242 -13.25 -5.26 -28.17
CA SER A 242 -12.28 -6.34 -27.92
C SER A 242 -12.98 -7.60 -27.38
N VAL A 243 -12.64 -8.75 -27.97
CA VAL A 243 -13.14 -10.11 -27.64
C VAL A 243 -12.87 -10.50 -26.18
N PHE A 244 -11.88 -9.89 -25.51
CA PHE A 244 -11.57 -10.15 -24.11
C PHE A 244 -12.68 -9.70 -23.14
N ALA A 245 -13.41 -8.61 -23.46
CA ALA A 245 -14.55 -8.18 -22.65
C ALA A 245 -15.67 -9.24 -22.63
N SER A 246 -15.76 -10.06 -23.69
CA SER A 246 -16.72 -11.15 -23.80
C SER A 246 -16.37 -12.31 -22.87
N ALA A 247 -15.09 -12.71 -22.82
CA ALA A 247 -14.64 -13.82 -21.97
C ALA A 247 -14.73 -13.49 -20.48
N THR A 248 -14.35 -12.27 -20.08
CA THR A 248 -14.48 -11.82 -18.68
C THR A 248 -15.95 -11.70 -18.27
N ALA A 249 -16.82 -11.22 -19.16
CA ALA A 249 -18.26 -11.18 -18.92
C ALA A 249 -18.89 -12.58 -18.84
N LEU A 250 -18.38 -13.55 -19.60
CA LEU A 250 -18.81 -14.95 -19.55
C LEU A 250 -18.38 -15.64 -18.26
N LEU A 251 -17.14 -15.41 -17.79
CA LEU A 251 -16.65 -15.92 -16.52
C LEU A 251 -17.40 -15.30 -15.33
N GLU A 252 -17.70 -14.01 -15.39
CA GLU A 252 -18.55 -13.32 -14.42
C GLU A 252 -19.98 -13.88 -14.42
N LYS A 253 -20.54 -14.17 -15.61
CA LYS A 253 -21.86 -14.78 -15.73
C LYS A 253 -21.88 -16.19 -15.15
N LEU A 254 -20.88 -17.03 -15.45
CA LEU A 254 -20.74 -18.38 -14.89
C LEU A 254 -20.54 -18.37 -13.38
N ARG A 255 -19.82 -17.37 -12.86
CA ARG A 255 -19.66 -17.17 -11.41
C ARG A 255 -21.01 -16.85 -10.75
N ARG A 256 -21.79 -15.93 -11.31
CA ARG A 256 -23.13 -15.58 -10.80
C ARG A 256 -24.12 -16.72 -10.93
N GLU A 257 -24.08 -17.48 -12.03
CA GLU A 257 -24.92 -18.67 -12.22
C GLU A 257 -24.58 -19.76 -11.19
N LYS A 258 -23.30 -19.97 -10.89
CA LYS A 258 -22.85 -20.89 -9.83
C LYS A 258 -23.29 -20.44 -8.43
N GLU A 259 -23.31 -19.13 -8.18
CA GLU A 259 -23.81 -18.54 -6.93
C GLU A 259 -25.34 -18.68 -6.81
N CYS A 260 -26.10 -18.67 -7.91
CA CYS A 260 -27.55 -18.86 -7.92
C CYS A 260 -27.99 -20.35 -7.82
N LEU A 261 -27.21 -21.28 -8.36
CA LEU A 261 -27.51 -22.73 -8.34
C LEU A 261 -27.38 -23.39 -6.96
N GLY A 262 -26.85 -22.68 -5.95
CA GLY A 262 -26.78 -23.15 -4.56
C GLY A 262 -28.12 -23.10 -3.81
N SER A 263 -29.17 -22.57 -4.42
CA SER A 263 -30.46 -22.25 -3.78
C SER A 263 -31.64 -23.07 -4.29
N ASP A 264 -31.45 -24.33 -4.68
CA ASP A 264 -32.59 -25.21 -5.01
C ASP A 264 -32.64 -26.44 -4.11
N LYS A 265 -33.59 -26.42 -3.16
CA LYS A 265 -34.24 -27.64 -2.65
C LYS A 265 -35.75 -27.57 -2.95
N PRO A 266 -36.38 -28.71 -3.30
CA PRO A 266 -37.74 -28.74 -3.83
C PRO A 266 -38.78 -28.63 -2.72
N GLY A 267 -39.90 -27.97 -3.04
CA GLY A 267 -40.81 -27.40 -2.06
C GLY A 267 -41.85 -28.32 -1.43
N HIS A 268 -42.49 -27.79 -0.39
CA HIS A 268 -43.91 -27.98 -0.08
C HIS A 268 -44.40 -26.84 0.83
N MET A 269 -45.66 -26.44 0.63
CA MET A 269 -46.35 -25.28 1.21
C MET A 269 -46.72 -25.43 2.70
N MET A 270 -46.78 -24.26 3.38
CA MET A 270 -47.77 -23.81 4.40
C MET A 270 -47.19 -23.31 5.75
N HIS A 271 -47.56 -22.04 6.04
CA HIS A 271 -47.84 -21.33 7.31
C HIS A 271 -46.96 -21.42 8.58
N ASP A 272 -46.58 -20.21 9.00
CA ASP A 272 -46.57 -19.60 10.35
C ASP A 272 -45.56 -19.98 11.45
N ASP A 273 -45.11 -18.88 12.07
CA ASP A 273 -44.51 -18.65 13.40
C ASP A 273 -43.12 -19.20 13.77
N GLY A 274 -42.36 -18.34 14.48
CA GLY A 274 -41.33 -18.77 15.43
C GLY A 274 -39.86 -18.83 14.97
N LYS A 275 -39.14 -17.75 15.28
CA LYS A 275 -37.86 -17.73 16.03
C LYS A 275 -36.57 -18.34 15.42
N GLU A 276 -35.51 -17.54 15.63
CA GLU A 276 -34.10 -17.92 15.85
C GLU A 276 -33.23 -18.41 14.68
N ARG A 277 -32.33 -17.49 14.29
CA ARG A 277 -30.87 -17.65 14.25
C ARG A 277 -30.29 -18.45 13.07
N ASN A 278 -29.48 -17.76 12.26
CA ASN A 278 -28.21 -18.27 11.72
C ASN A 278 -27.31 -17.10 11.28
N THR A 279 -26.67 -16.46 12.25
CA THR A 279 -25.59 -15.45 12.07
C THR A 279 -24.24 -16.06 11.68
N HIS A 280 -24.18 -17.37 11.42
CA HIS A 280 -22.91 -18.11 11.39
C HIS A 280 -22.23 -18.21 10.00
N GLU A 281 -22.90 -17.79 8.93
CA GLU A 281 -22.35 -17.87 7.56
C GLU A 281 -21.70 -16.57 7.05
N GLU A 282 -22.05 -15.40 7.60
CA GLU A 282 -21.36 -14.13 7.30
C GLU A 282 -20.01 -14.02 8.03
N ASP A 283 -19.92 -14.54 9.27
CA ASP A 283 -18.73 -14.43 10.11
C ASP A 283 -17.49 -15.12 9.50
N ASN A 284 -17.68 -16.20 8.73
CA ASN A 284 -16.57 -16.94 8.12
C ASN A 284 -16.06 -16.30 6.81
N LYS A 285 -16.83 -15.37 6.21
CA LYS A 285 -16.41 -14.66 4.98
C LYS A 285 -15.40 -13.56 5.28
N HIS A 286 -15.51 -12.87 6.42
CA HIS A 286 -14.61 -11.76 6.77
C HIS A 286 -13.20 -12.22 7.18
N VAL A 287 -13.08 -13.35 7.88
CA VAL A 287 -11.79 -13.94 8.26
C VAL A 287 -11.07 -14.56 7.05
N TRP A 288 -11.81 -15.18 6.11
CA TRP A 288 -11.24 -15.73 4.88
C TRP A 288 -10.84 -14.62 3.90
N ALA A 289 -11.60 -13.52 3.84
CA ALA A 289 -11.31 -12.40 2.93
C ALA A 289 -9.93 -11.77 3.15
N ARG A 290 -9.30 -11.89 4.33
CA ARG A 290 -7.98 -11.29 4.62
C ARG A 290 -6.79 -12.25 4.55
N LYS A 291 -7.01 -13.57 4.48
CA LYS A 291 -6.02 -14.56 3.99
C LYS A 291 -5.91 -14.56 2.46
N SER A 292 -6.56 -13.58 1.82
CA SER A 292 -6.53 -13.38 0.39
C SER A 292 -5.13 -12.91 -0.02
N PRO A 293 -4.53 -13.52 -1.05
CA PRO A 293 -3.23 -13.11 -1.60
C PRO A 293 -3.20 -11.69 -2.23
N ALA A 294 -4.23 -10.87 -1.96
CA ALA A 294 -4.36 -9.46 -2.32
C ALA A 294 -4.38 -8.53 -1.07
N TYR A 295 -3.76 -8.93 0.05
CA TYR A 295 -3.75 -8.15 1.30
C TYR A 295 -3.34 -6.68 1.09
N PHE A 296 -2.21 -6.44 0.44
CA PHE A 296 -1.70 -5.09 0.20
C PHE A 296 -2.61 -4.29 -0.74
N SER A 297 -3.15 -4.90 -1.79
CA SER A 297 -4.12 -4.24 -2.67
C SER A 297 -5.38 -3.80 -1.91
N LYS A 298 -5.89 -4.62 -0.98
CA LYS A 298 -7.03 -4.25 -0.12
C LYS A 298 -6.68 -3.14 0.86
N LEU A 299 -5.48 -3.18 1.44
CA LEU A 299 -4.98 -2.14 2.35
C LEU A 299 -4.93 -0.79 1.64
N VAL A 300 -4.33 -0.75 0.45
CA VAL A 300 -4.21 0.45 -0.38
C VAL A 300 -5.59 0.94 -0.82
N PHE A 301 -6.46 0.06 -1.31
CA PHE A 301 -7.80 0.43 -1.73
C PHE A 301 -8.61 1.05 -0.59
N SER A 302 -8.60 0.42 0.59
CA SER A 302 -9.31 0.94 1.77
C SER A 302 -8.78 2.30 2.22
N PHE A 303 -7.46 2.50 2.14
CA PHE A 303 -6.84 3.78 2.44
C PHE A 303 -7.24 4.86 1.42
N ILE A 304 -7.10 4.57 0.12
CA ILE A 304 -7.42 5.51 -0.96
C ILE A 304 -8.90 5.93 -0.90
N ASP A 305 -9.82 4.97 -0.75
CA ASP A 305 -11.27 5.24 -0.68
C ASP A 305 -11.60 6.23 0.45
N ARG A 306 -11.00 6.02 1.62
CA ARG A 306 -11.20 6.88 2.80
C ARG A 306 -10.65 8.30 2.61
N TRP A 307 -9.50 8.43 1.96
CA TRP A 307 -8.79 9.70 1.81
C TRP A 307 -8.98 10.34 0.43
N ALA A 308 -9.85 9.78 -0.41
CA ALA A 308 -10.14 10.25 -1.77
C ALA A 308 -10.59 11.72 -1.80
N THR A 309 -11.26 12.20 -0.74
CA THR A 309 -11.73 13.60 -0.64
C THR A 309 -10.59 14.61 -0.44
N LEU A 310 -9.42 14.15 0.01
CA LEU A 310 -8.24 14.98 0.22
C LEU A 310 -7.40 15.13 -1.06
N ALA A 311 -7.58 14.22 -2.01
CA ALA A 311 -6.99 14.32 -3.33
C ALA A 311 -7.61 15.48 -4.11
N SER A 312 -6.81 16.49 -4.46
CA SER A 312 -7.25 17.52 -5.40
C SER A 312 -7.49 16.85 -6.76
N SER A 313 -8.66 17.10 -7.36
CA SER A 313 -9.07 16.52 -8.65
C SER A 313 -8.26 17.03 -9.87
N ALA A 314 -7.21 17.81 -9.63
CA ALA A 314 -6.51 18.61 -10.64
C ALA A 314 -5.01 18.30 -10.76
N GLU A 315 -4.41 17.49 -9.88
CA GLU A 315 -2.98 17.17 -9.98
C GLU A 315 -2.73 15.95 -10.86
N GLU A 316 -1.97 16.14 -11.93
CA GLU A 316 -1.52 15.05 -12.80
C GLU A 316 -0.53 14.12 -12.05
N THR A 317 -0.69 12.82 -12.26
CA THR A 317 0.22 11.81 -11.76
C THR A 317 1.64 12.04 -12.31
N LYS A 318 2.59 12.38 -11.44
CA LYS A 318 4.01 12.60 -11.78
C LYS A 318 4.80 11.31 -11.56
N ILE A 319 5.55 10.88 -12.57
CA ILE A 319 6.46 9.72 -12.45
C ILE A 319 7.85 10.23 -12.05
N VAL A 320 8.38 9.68 -10.96
CA VAL A 320 9.74 9.93 -10.47
C VAL A 320 10.76 9.30 -11.40
N LEU A 321 11.86 9.99 -11.70
CA LEU A 321 12.90 9.51 -12.60
C LEU A 321 13.86 8.55 -11.89
N LEU A 322 14.22 7.47 -12.57
CA LEU A 322 15.28 6.54 -12.16
C LEU A 322 16.62 6.93 -12.78
N THR A 323 17.72 6.65 -12.08
CA THR A 323 19.06 6.66 -12.69
C THR A 323 19.31 5.38 -13.48
N GLU A 324 20.30 5.41 -14.38
CA GLU A 324 20.68 4.21 -15.13
C GLU A 324 21.11 3.07 -14.19
N ASP A 325 21.88 3.40 -13.15
CA ASP A 325 22.27 2.44 -12.11
C ASP A 325 21.06 1.85 -11.39
N GLN A 326 20.08 2.68 -11.01
CA GLN A 326 18.85 2.23 -10.36
C GLN A 326 18.03 1.31 -11.28
N THR A 327 17.94 1.66 -12.56
CA THR A 327 17.29 0.83 -13.58
C THR A 327 18.00 -0.53 -13.72
N ASN A 328 19.33 -0.55 -13.81
CA ASN A 328 20.11 -1.78 -13.89
C ASN A 328 19.94 -2.68 -12.65
N GLN A 329 19.94 -2.08 -11.46
CA GLN A 329 19.70 -2.79 -10.20
C GLN A 329 18.30 -3.42 -10.18
N LEU A 330 17.26 -2.67 -10.59
CA LEU A 330 15.88 -3.17 -10.67
C LEU A 330 15.74 -4.33 -11.66
N LEU A 331 16.26 -4.18 -12.88
CA LEU A 331 16.20 -5.24 -13.89
C LEU A 331 16.90 -6.53 -13.43
N SER A 332 18.06 -6.38 -12.77
CA SER A 332 18.79 -7.51 -12.18
C SER A 332 18.01 -8.15 -11.03
N ALA A 333 17.36 -7.34 -10.19
CA ALA A 333 16.55 -7.85 -9.09
C ALA A 333 15.29 -8.60 -9.59
N PHE A 334 14.61 -8.08 -10.61
CA PHE A 334 13.44 -8.74 -11.22
C PHE A 334 13.80 -10.11 -11.81
N TRP A 335 14.99 -10.25 -12.39
CA TRP A 335 15.50 -11.55 -12.83
C TRP A 335 15.60 -12.55 -11.67
N ILE A 336 16.23 -12.14 -10.57
CA ILE A 336 16.41 -12.99 -9.38
C ILE A 336 15.04 -13.39 -8.81
N GLN A 337 14.14 -12.42 -8.68
CA GLN A 337 12.80 -12.61 -8.12
C GLN A 337 11.96 -13.55 -8.98
N ALA A 338 11.91 -13.36 -10.30
CA ALA A 338 11.08 -14.18 -11.19
C ALA A 338 11.45 -15.67 -11.18
N ASN A 339 12.72 -15.98 -10.87
CA ASN A 339 13.22 -17.36 -10.79
C ASN A 339 13.07 -18.00 -9.40
N GLN A 340 12.44 -17.32 -8.41
CA GLN A 340 12.14 -17.93 -7.11
C GLN A 340 11.02 -18.97 -7.24
N THR A 341 11.18 -20.11 -6.56
CA THR A 341 10.31 -21.29 -6.70
C THR A 341 8.98 -21.17 -5.96
N ASP A 342 8.89 -20.26 -5.00
CA ASP A 342 7.75 -20.04 -4.12
C ASP A 342 6.89 -18.84 -4.54
N ASN A 343 7.09 -18.33 -5.76
CA ASN A 343 6.28 -17.25 -6.30
C ASN A 343 4.82 -17.66 -6.51
N THR A 344 3.92 -16.82 -6.02
CA THR A 344 2.49 -16.87 -6.33
C THR A 344 2.19 -16.05 -7.60
N PRO A 345 0.99 -16.18 -8.20
CA PRO A 345 0.58 -15.31 -9.31
C PRO A 345 0.73 -13.80 -9.02
N PHE A 346 0.49 -13.38 -7.78
CA PHE A 346 0.60 -11.98 -7.34
C PHE A 346 2.06 -11.50 -7.30
N ASN A 347 3.02 -12.40 -7.03
CA ASN A 347 4.44 -12.05 -7.14
C ASN A 347 4.81 -11.73 -8.59
N TYR A 348 4.40 -12.57 -9.54
CA TYR A 348 4.67 -12.33 -10.96
C TYR A 348 4.01 -11.05 -11.47
N GLU A 349 2.75 -10.79 -11.06
CA GLU A 349 2.05 -9.55 -11.38
C GLU A 349 2.80 -8.32 -10.83
N ALA A 350 3.23 -8.37 -9.57
CA ALA A 350 3.95 -7.29 -8.91
C ALA A 350 5.31 -7.00 -9.57
N ILE A 351 6.03 -8.05 -9.99
CA ILE A 351 7.28 -7.93 -10.77
C ILE A 351 6.98 -7.26 -12.12
N GLY A 352 5.95 -7.71 -12.84
CA GLY A 352 5.56 -7.16 -14.15
C GLY A 352 5.13 -5.69 -14.07
N HIS A 353 4.39 -5.32 -13.03
CA HIS A 353 3.98 -3.94 -12.76
C HIS A 353 5.21 -3.06 -12.46
N SER A 354 6.10 -3.52 -11.59
CA SER A 354 7.32 -2.78 -11.22
C SER A 354 8.27 -2.62 -12.40
N TYR A 355 8.41 -3.64 -13.24
CA TYR A 355 9.12 -3.56 -14.51
C TYR A 355 8.50 -2.49 -15.42
N SER A 356 7.18 -2.49 -15.57
CA SER A 356 6.48 -1.52 -16.43
C SER A 356 6.75 -0.07 -15.97
N LEU A 357 6.69 0.18 -14.67
CA LEU A 357 7.01 1.49 -14.08
C LEU A 357 8.50 1.86 -14.25
N THR A 358 9.40 0.88 -14.13
CA THR A 358 10.84 1.07 -14.36
C THR A 358 11.12 1.51 -15.80
N VAL A 359 10.50 0.86 -16.78
CA VAL A 359 10.63 1.22 -18.21
C VAL A 359 10.05 2.61 -18.48
N LEU A 360 8.86 2.92 -17.95
CA LEU A 360 8.23 4.24 -18.11
C LEU A 360 9.09 5.36 -17.53
N SER A 361 9.57 5.19 -16.30
CA SER A 361 10.40 6.17 -15.62
C SER A 361 11.72 6.43 -16.35
N SER A 362 12.39 5.37 -16.82
CA SER A 362 13.64 5.50 -17.58
C SER A 362 13.44 6.21 -18.92
N ARG A 363 12.29 6.02 -19.57
CA ARG A 363 11.99 6.62 -20.88
C ARG A 363 11.59 8.09 -20.81
N LEU A 364 11.10 8.56 -19.67
CA LEU A 364 10.88 9.99 -19.44
C LEU A 364 12.20 10.77 -19.35
N LYS A 365 13.32 10.09 -19.05
CA LYS A 365 14.62 10.74 -18.84
C LYS A 365 15.38 11.02 -20.13
N ASN A 366 15.22 10.24 -21.21
CA ASN A 366 16.01 10.35 -22.44
C ASN A 366 15.17 10.09 -23.71
N SER A 367 15.17 11.04 -24.64
CA SER A 367 14.70 10.90 -26.02
C SER A 367 15.76 10.32 -26.97
N SER A 368 16.97 10.07 -26.49
CA SER A 368 18.06 9.46 -27.26
C SER A 368 18.15 7.95 -26.98
N ASN A 369 18.47 7.19 -28.02
CA ASN A 369 18.46 5.72 -28.14
C ASN A 369 19.45 4.94 -27.22
N SER A 370 19.81 5.41 -26.03
CA SER A 370 20.66 4.63 -25.12
C SER A 370 19.88 3.57 -24.33
N ASN A 371 20.40 2.34 -24.39
CA ASN A 371 20.10 1.16 -23.54
C ASN A 371 18.67 0.58 -23.50
N ASN A 372 17.83 0.81 -24.52
CA ASN A 372 16.57 0.04 -24.69
C ASN A 372 16.80 -1.49 -24.74
N ILE A 373 17.99 -1.94 -25.12
CA ILE A 373 18.35 -3.38 -25.24
C ILE A 373 18.09 -4.12 -23.92
N GLN A 374 18.40 -3.51 -22.78
CA GLN A 374 18.26 -4.15 -21.48
C GLN A 374 16.79 -4.44 -21.12
N PHE A 375 15.85 -3.59 -21.57
CA PHE A 375 14.41 -3.83 -21.43
C PHE A 375 13.95 -5.05 -22.21
N PHE A 376 14.60 -5.40 -23.32
CA PHE A 376 14.28 -6.62 -24.05
C PHE A 376 15.08 -7.83 -23.56
N GLN A 377 16.31 -7.63 -23.07
CA GLN A 377 17.18 -8.71 -22.60
C GLN A 377 16.58 -9.47 -21.42
N LEU A 378 16.06 -8.77 -20.41
CA LEU A 378 15.43 -9.40 -19.23
C LEU A 378 14.27 -10.34 -19.62
N PRO A 379 13.23 -9.89 -20.33
CA PRO A 379 12.12 -10.78 -20.63
C PRO A 379 12.47 -11.83 -21.69
N LEU A 380 13.39 -11.58 -22.64
CA LEU A 380 13.88 -12.61 -23.56
C LEU A 380 14.59 -13.75 -22.82
N SER A 381 15.44 -13.40 -21.84
CA SER A 381 16.11 -14.41 -21.01
C SER A 381 15.12 -15.18 -20.15
N LEU A 382 14.06 -14.53 -19.62
CA LEU A 382 13.05 -15.22 -18.79
C LEU A 382 12.24 -16.19 -19.65
N ARG A 383 11.89 -15.77 -20.86
CA ARG A 383 11.23 -16.61 -21.86
C ARG A 383 12.07 -17.82 -22.23
N SER A 384 13.39 -17.66 -22.39
CA SER A 384 14.32 -18.77 -22.65
C SER A 384 14.31 -19.81 -21.53
N ILE A 385 14.39 -19.37 -20.27
CA ILE A 385 14.32 -20.27 -19.11
C ILE A 385 12.98 -21.01 -19.06
N ALA A 386 11.87 -20.29 -19.26
CA ALA A 386 10.54 -20.89 -19.23
C ALA A 386 10.33 -21.98 -20.29
N LEU A 387 11.04 -21.91 -21.41
CA LEU A 387 10.98 -22.88 -22.51
C LEU A 387 12.03 -24.00 -22.39
N THR A 388 12.98 -23.90 -21.46
CA THR A 388 14.06 -24.88 -21.32
C THR A 388 13.62 -26.06 -20.43
N PRO A 389 13.55 -27.30 -20.95
CA PRO A 389 13.01 -28.45 -20.21
C PRO A 389 13.81 -28.85 -18.95
N SER A 390 15.07 -28.42 -18.83
CA SER A 390 16.01 -28.85 -17.80
C SER A 390 16.15 -27.89 -16.61
N ALA A 391 15.32 -26.85 -16.50
CA ALA A 391 15.51 -25.77 -15.53
C ALA A 391 15.17 -26.11 -14.07
N GLY A 392 14.74 -27.33 -13.74
CA GLY A 392 14.40 -27.73 -12.37
C GLY A 392 13.18 -27.01 -11.76
N LEU A 393 12.51 -26.14 -12.53
CA LEU A 393 11.33 -25.38 -12.11
C LEU A 393 10.03 -26.17 -12.33
N PRO A 394 9.03 -26.05 -11.44
CA PRO A 394 7.72 -26.65 -11.65
C PRO A 394 7.04 -26.14 -12.95
N PRO A 395 6.24 -26.98 -13.65
CA PRO A 395 5.54 -26.55 -14.88
C PRO A 395 4.58 -25.37 -14.70
N SER A 396 4.04 -25.16 -13.49
CA SER A 396 3.25 -23.96 -13.15
C SER A 396 4.12 -22.70 -13.15
N CYS A 397 5.28 -22.76 -12.50
CA CYS A 397 6.27 -21.68 -12.45
C CYS A 397 6.77 -21.30 -13.86
N GLN A 398 7.10 -22.29 -14.69
CA GLN A 398 7.49 -22.07 -16.09
C GLN A 398 6.40 -21.31 -16.89
N ARG A 399 5.13 -21.72 -16.76
CA ARG A 399 4.01 -21.01 -17.43
C ARG A 399 3.86 -19.57 -16.94
N SER A 400 3.99 -19.33 -15.63
CA SER A 400 3.93 -17.99 -15.07
C SER A 400 5.09 -17.10 -15.52
N ILE A 401 6.32 -17.62 -15.55
CA ILE A 401 7.49 -16.91 -16.08
C ILE A 401 7.30 -16.61 -17.57
N PHE A 402 6.79 -17.56 -18.35
CA PHE A 402 6.50 -17.34 -19.77
C PHE A 402 5.48 -16.22 -19.98
N SER A 403 4.39 -16.23 -19.20
CA SER A 403 3.35 -15.21 -19.24
C SER A 403 3.90 -13.83 -18.86
N LEU A 404 4.68 -13.76 -17.77
CA LEU A 404 5.37 -12.55 -17.32
C LEU A 404 6.32 -12.00 -18.39
N ALA A 405 7.18 -12.84 -18.96
CA ALA A 405 8.11 -12.44 -20.01
C ALA A 405 7.38 -11.90 -21.24
N THR A 406 6.27 -12.54 -21.63
CA THR A 406 5.45 -12.12 -22.77
C THR A 406 4.80 -10.76 -22.51
N SER A 407 4.27 -10.52 -21.32
CA SER A 407 3.66 -9.22 -20.96
C SER A 407 4.71 -8.10 -20.88
N MET A 408 5.89 -8.38 -20.32
CA MET A 408 7.02 -7.47 -20.30
C MET A 408 7.49 -7.08 -21.71
N LEU A 409 7.59 -8.04 -22.63
CA LEU A 409 7.94 -7.77 -24.04
C LEU A 409 6.88 -6.92 -24.74
N ALA A 410 5.60 -7.23 -24.54
CA ALA A 410 4.50 -6.48 -25.14
C ALA A 410 4.50 -5.03 -24.64
N PHE A 411 4.71 -4.83 -23.34
CA PHE A 411 4.81 -3.51 -22.73
C PHE A 411 6.02 -2.74 -23.24
N ALA A 412 7.21 -3.36 -23.24
CA ALA A 412 8.43 -2.73 -23.75
C ALA A 412 8.31 -2.35 -25.22
N GLY A 413 7.76 -3.24 -26.06
CA GLY A 413 7.48 -2.97 -27.47
C GLY A 413 6.54 -1.76 -27.65
N LYS A 414 5.46 -1.68 -26.87
CA LYS A 414 4.53 -0.55 -26.89
C LYS A 414 5.22 0.76 -26.50
N VAL A 415 5.97 0.79 -25.40
CA VAL A 415 6.66 2.01 -24.93
C VAL A 415 7.79 2.40 -25.89
N CYS A 416 8.46 1.44 -26.53
CA CYS A 416 9.51 1.66 -27.54
C CYS A 416 8.99 1.88 -28.96
N HIS A 417 7.67 1.94 -29.17
CA HIS A 417 7.06 2.10 -30.50
C HIS A 417 7.51 1.05 -31.54
N ILE A 418 7.79 -0.19 -31.10
CA ILE A 418 8.13 -1.32 -31.98
C ILE A 418 6.82 -2.04 -32.35
N VAL A 419 6.18 -1.57 -33.42
CA VAL A 419 4.84 -2.02 -33.85
C VAL A 419 4.81 -3.52 -34.17
N GLU A 420 5.85 -4.02 -34.83
CA GLU A 420 5.99 -5.42 -35.26
C GLU A 420 5.98 -6.41 -34.08
N LEU A 421 6.59 -6.03 -32.95
CA LEU A 421 6.62 -6.86 -31.74
C LEU A 421 5.25 -6.93 -31.08
N ALA A 422 4.50 -5.83 -31.09
CA ALA A 422 3.14 -5.80 -30.54
C ALA A 422 2.17 -6.66 -31.37
N GLU A 423 2.36 -6.73 -32.69
CA GLU A 423 1.58 -7.60 -33.57
C GLU A 423 1.93 -9.08 -33.41
N LEU A 424 3.24 -9.42 -33.36
CA LEU A 424 3.71 -10.79 -33.14
C LEU A 424 3.23 -11.37 -31.80
N LEU A 425 3.22 -10.58 -30.73
CA LEU A 425 2.80 -11.06 -29.41
C LEU A 425 1.28 -11.26 -29.30
N ARG A 426 0.48 -10.51 -30.09
CA ARG A 426 -0.97 -10.69 -30.16
C ARG A 426 -1.35 -12.11 -30.62
N CYS A 427 -0.60 -12.68 -31.55
CA CYS A 427 -0.79 -14.05 -32.05
C CYS A 427 -0.60 -15.13 -30.98
N PHE A 428 0.24 -14.89 -29.96
CA PHE A 428 0.46 -15.85 -28.86
C PHE A 428 -0.61 -15.77 -27.77
N THR A 429 -1.39 -14.69 -27.72
CA THR A 429 -2.53 -14.54 -26.79
C THR A 429 -3.84 -15.05 -27.35
N SER A 430 -3.93 -15.25 -28.68
CA SER A 430 -5.14 -15.68 -29.40
C SER A 430 -5.10 -17.13 -29.86
N SER A 431 -4.08 -17.91 -29.50
CA SER A 431 -3.86 -19.28 -30.00
C SER A 431 -4.02 -20.38 -28.94
N ASN A 432 -4.87 -20.13 -27.95
CA ASN A 432 -5.42 -21.19 -27.09
C ASN A 432 -6.93 -21.26 -27.29
N ASP A 433 -7.34 -21.84 -28.43
CA ASP A 433 -8.66 -22.47 -28.59
C ASP A 433 -8.42 -23.96 -28.86
#